data_AF-A0A8D8BUF8-F1
#
_entry.id   AF-A0A8D8BUF8-F1
#
_cell.length_a   1.000
_cell.length_b   1.000
_cell.length_c   1.000
_cell.angle_alpha   90.00
_cell.angle_beta   90.00
_cell.angle_gamma   90.00
#
_symmetry.space_group_name_H-M   'P 1'
#
loop_
_entity.id
_entity.type
_entity.pdbx_description
1 polymer ?
#
loop_
_entity_poly.entity_id
_entity_poly.type
_entity_poly.pdbx_seq_one_letter_code
_entity_poly.pdbx_strand_id
1 'polypeptide(L)'
;RLLDMDGIIVEKHRRLATLLGLQSPPTRQSLINDMVRFNLLQYVVPEVKELYNWLEVDFHPRKLCGRVTKVLNWVRDQAEKESDLQQYVPHLQNNTILRLLQQVAQIYQSIEFSRLASLVPFVDAFQLERSIVDAA
;
A
#
# COMPACT_ATOMS: atom_id res chain seq x y z
N ARG A 1 6.45 32.85 0.70
CA ARG A 1 5.59 32.61 -0.48
C ARG A 1 5.33 31.09 -0.68
N LEU A 2 5.07 30.34 0.39
CA LEU A 2 4.81 28.89 0.35
C LEU A 2 3.31 28.56 0.55
N LEU A 3 2.49 29.54 0.93
CA LEU A 3 1.10 29.36 1.37
C LEU A 3 0.07 29.36 0.22
N ASP A 4 0.45 29.74 -1.01
CA ASP A 4 -0.47 29.77 -2.17
C ASP A 4 -0.44 28.49 -3.02
N MET A 5 0.51 27.57 -2.78
CA MET A 5 0.64 26.35 -3.58
C MET A 5 -0.37 25.27 -3.18
N ASP A 6 -0.74 25.19 -1.91
CA ASP A 6 -1.73 24.21 -1.42
C ASP A 6 -3.10 24.45 -2.05
N GLY A 7 -3.51 25.72 -2.19
CA GLY A 7 -4.76 26.08 -2.87
C GLY A 7 -4.77 25.70 -4.35
N ILE A 8 -3.64 25.87 -5.05
CA ILE A 8 -3.49 25.49 -6.46
C ILE A 8 -3.57 23.96 -6.62
N ILE A 9 -2.96 23.20 -5.72
CA ILE A 9 -3.00 21.74 -5.73
C ILE A 9 -4.43 21.26 -5.55
N VAL A 10 -5.15 21.78 -4.54
CA VAL A 10 -6.54 21.41 -4.25
C VAL A 10 -7.45 21.72 -5.44
N GLU A 11 -7.31 22.90 -6.05
CA GLU A 11 -8.17 23.29 -7.18
C GLU A 11 -7.92 22.43 -8.43
N LYS A 12 -6.67 22.04 -8.69
CA LYS A 12 -6.33 21.09 -9.77
C LYS A 12 -7.00 19.73 -9.54
N HIS A 13 -6.90 19.18 -8.32
CA HIS A 13 -7.54 17.90 -7.99
C HIS A 13 -9.06 17.97 -8.10
N ARG A 14 -9.68 19.08 -7.66
CA ARG A 14 -11.12 19.31 -7.80
C ARG A 14 -11.55 19.35 -9.25
N ARG A 15 -10.82 20.07 -10.10
CA ARG A 15 -11.10 20.15 -11.54
C ARG A 15 -10.98 18.78 -12.21
N LEU A 16 -9.95 18.00 -11.87
CA LEU A 16 -9.80 16.63 -12.37
C LEU A 16 -10.96 15.72 -11.93
N ALA A 17 -11.39 15.78 -10.67
CA ALA A 17 -12.54 15.03 -10.19
C ALA A 17 -13.83 15.39 -10.96
N THR A 18 -14.07 16.68 -11.20
CA THR A 18 -15.24 17.12 -11.98
C THR A 18 -15.19 16.60 -13.42
N LEU A 19 -14.01 16.57 -14.06
CA LEU A 19 -13.86 15.99 -15.41
C LEU A 19 -14.17 14.48 -15.45
N LEU A 20 -13.95 13.78 -14.35
CA LEU A 20 -14.31 12.36 -14.17
C LEU A 20 -15.75 12.15 -13.69
N GLY A 21 -16.55 13.22 -13.54
CA GLY A 21 -17.92 13.14 -13.04
C GLY A 21 -18.04 12.87 -11.54
N LEU A 22 -16.94 12.99 -10.78
CA LEU A 22 -16.92 12.82 -9.34
C LEU A 22 -17.32 14.12 -8.63
N GLN A 23 -18.13 14.00 -7.57
CA GLN A 23 -18.59 15.15 -6.77
C GLN A 23 -17.46 15.78 -5.94
N SER A 24 -16.47 14.97 -5.54
CA SER A 24 -15.32 15.40 -4.76
C SER A 24 -14.05 14.66 -5.20
N PRO A 25 -12.85 15.22 -4.94
CA PRO A 25 -11.59 14.51 -5.15
C PRO A 25 -11.58 13.15 -4.43
N PRO A 26 -11.29 12.04 -5.12
CA PRO A 26 -11.25 10.74 -4.48
C PRO A 26 -10.07 10.67 -3.51
N THR A 27 -10.29 10.06 -2.35
CA THR A 27 -9.26 9.77 -1.36
C THR A 27 -9.04 8.27 -1.28
N ARG A 28 -7.87 7.85 -0.80
CA ARG A 28 -7.59 6.42 -0.55
C ARG A 28 -8.70 5.77 0.29
N GLN A 29 -9.10 6.43 1.38
CA GLN A 29 -10.11 5.90 2.29
C GLN A 29 -11.49 5.81 1.63
N SER A 30 -11.90 6.83 0.86
CA SER A 30 -13.20 6.78 0.18
C SER A 30 -13.26 5.67 -0.85
N LEU A 31 -12.20 5.47 -1.63
CA LEU A 31 -12.12 4.40 -2.62
C LEU A 31 -12.18 3.01 -1.97
N ILE A 32 -11.49 2.81 -0.83
CA ILE A 32 -11.56 1.56 -0.08
C ILE A 32 -12.96 1.31 0.47
N ASN A 33 -13.60 2.35 1.02
CA ASN A 33 -14.96 2.25 1.54
C ASN A 33 -15.96 1.89 0.43
N ASP A 34 -15.81 2.48 -0.76
CA ASP A 34 -16.65 2.18 -1.92
C ASP A 34 -16.44 0.73 -2.39
N MET A 35 -15.20 0.24 -2.44
CA MET A 35 -14.89 -1.16 -2.78
C MET A 35 -15.65 -2.15 -1.87
N VAL A 36 -15.67 -1.88 -0.56
CA VAL A 36 -16.40 -2.70 0.42
C VAL A 36 -17.91 -2.54 0.25
N ARG A 37 -18.40 -1.31 0.06
CA ARG A 37 -19.82 -1.00 -0.12
C ARG A 37 -20.44 -1.70 -1.33
N PHE A 38 -19.70 -1.77 -2.45
CA PHE A 38 -20.13 -2.46 -3.66
C PHE A 38 -19.83 -3.97 -3.65
N ASN A 39 -19.33 -4.50 -2.52
CA ASN A 39 -19.00 -5.90 -2.33
C ASN A 39 -18.05 -6.45 -3.41
N LEU A 40 -17.07 -5.65 -3.86
CA LEU A 40 -16.15 -6.07 -4.93
C LEU A 40 -15.29 -7.26 -4.54
N LEU A 41 -15.00 -7.43 -3.24
CA LEU A 41 -14.20 -8.54 -2.70
C LEU A 41 -14.77 -9.93 -3.02
N GLN A 42 -16.05 -10.05 -3.39
CA GLN A 42 -16.62 -11.33 -3.81
C GLN A 42 -16.17 -11.76 -5.22
N TYR A 43 -15.75 -10.81 -6.06
CA TYR A 43 -15.33 -11.04 -7.45
C TYR A 43 -13.80 -11.10 -7.59
N VAL A 44 -13.06 -10.81 -6.51
CA VAL A 44 -11.61 -10.84 -6.48
C VAL A 44 -11.10 -12.28 -6.33
N VAL A 45 -10.02 -12.60 -7.05
CA VAL A 45 -9.38 -13.92 -6.97
C VAL A 45 -8.91 -14.23 -5.53
N PRO A 46 -9.07 -15.48 -5.04
CA PRO A 46 -8.77 -15.83 -3.65
C PRO A 46 -7.35 -15.46 -3.20
N GLU A 47 -6.38 -15.53 -4.10
CA GLU A 47 -4.96 -15.29 -3.83
C GLU A 47 -4.67 -13.85 -3.41
N VAL A 48 -5.43 -12.88 -3.92
CA VAL A 48 -5.25 -11.46 -3.59
C VAL A 48 -6.35 -10.92 -2.68
N LYS A 49 -7.46 -11.65 -2.52
CA LYS A 49 -8.61 -11.22 -1.71
C LYS A 49 -8.23 -10.92 -0.25
N GLU A 50 -7.41 -11.76 0.36
CA GLU A 50 -6.96 -11.62 1.75
C GLU A 50 -6.02 -10.42 1.97
N LEU A 51 -5.47 -9.84 0.90
CA LEU A 51 -4.57 -8.69 0.99
C LEU A 51 -5.25 -7.48 1.64
N TYR A 52 -6.53 -7.28 1.35
CA TYR A 52 -7.34 -6.22 1.98
C TYR A 52 -7.35 -6.36 3.51
N ASN A 53 -7.63 -7.57 4.01
CA ASN A 53 -7.65 -7.84 5.44
C ASN A 53 -6.28 -7.58 6.07
N TRP A 54 -5.19 -8.06 5.44
CA TRP A 54 -3.85 -7.92 6.00
C TRP A 54 -3.32 -6.49 6.04
N LEU A 55 -3.70 -5.65 5.07
CA LEU A 55 -3.23 -4.27 5.00
C LEU A 55 -4.14 -3.31 5.76
N GLU A 56 -5.45 -3.45 5.67
CA GLU A 56 -6.39 -2.47 6.24
C GLU A 56 -6.88 -2.83 7.64
N VAL A 57 -7.07 -4.12 7.95
CA VAL A 57 -7.81 -4.57 9.13
C VAL A 57 -6.89 -5.20 10.19
N ASP A 58 -6.09 -6.17 9.78
CA ASP A 58 -5.27 -6.99 10.67
C ASP A 58 -4.05 -6.24 11.21
N PHE A 59 -3.71 -6.53 12.46
CA PHE A 59 -2.47 -6.10 13.10
C PHE A 59 -1.58 -7.31 13.40
N HIS A 60 -0.68 -7.66 12.48
CA HIS A 60 0.18 -8.84 12.60
C HIS A 60 1.58 -8.58 11.99
N PRO A 61 2.41 -7.72 12.60
CA PRO A 61 3.64 -7.23 11.98
C PRO A 61 4.62 -8.35 11.60
N ARG A 62 4.70 -9.41 12.41
CA ARG A 62 5.59 -10.55 12.15
C ARG A 62 5.14 -11.42 10.97
N LYS A 63 3.84 -11.49 10.66
CA LYS A 63 3.29 -12.35 9.60
C LYS A 63 3.00 -11.59 8.30
N LEU A 64 2.84 -10.26 8.38
CA LEU A 64 2.43 -9.40 7.27
C LEU A 64 3.31 -9.58 6.03
N CYS A 65 4.61 -9.33 6.15
CA CYS A 65 5.51 -9.39 5.00
C CYS A 65 5.60 -10.79 4.37
N GLY A 66 5.59 -11.86 5.18
CA GLY A 66 5.57 -13.23 4.67
C GLY A 66 4.29 -13.57 3.90
N ARG A 67 3.13 -13.07 4.35
CA ARG A 67 1.85 -13.21 3.66
C ARG A 67 1.84 -12.44 2.33
N VAL A 68 2.25 -11.18 2.35
CA VAL A 68 2.30 -10.33 1.14
C VAL A 68 3.31 -10.86 0.12
N THR A 69 4.44 -11.42 0.56
CA THR A 69 5.44 -12.03 -0.36
C THR A 69 4.82 -13.10 -1.24
N LYS A 70 3.92 -13.94 -0.69
CA LYS A 70 3.21 -14.97 -1.48
C LYS A 70 2.33 -14.35 -2.56
N VAL A 71 1.65 -13.25 -2.23
CA VAL A 71 0.81 -12.50 -3.18
C VAL A 71 1.66 -11.85 -4.26
N LEU A 72 2.77 -11.21 -3.89
CA LEU A 72 3.69 -10.58 -4.84
C LEU A 72 4.26 -11.60 -5.83
N ASN A 73 4.64 -12.79 -5.35
CA ASN A 73 5.10 -13.86 -6.23
C ASN A 73 3.99 -14.35 -7.16
N TRP A 74 2.78 -14.58 -6.65
CA TRP A 74 1.64 -14.96 -7.49
C TRP A 74 1.34 -13.92 -8.56
N VAL A 75 1.36 -12.63 -8.23
CA VAL A 75 1.16 -11.54 -9.20
C VAL A 75 2.24 -11.57 -10.27
N ARG A 76 3.52 -11.77 -9.90
CA ARG A 76 4.63 -11.89 -10.86
C ARG A 76 4.46 -13.10 -11.79
N ASP A 77 3.97 -14.22 -11.28
CA ASP A 77 3.71 -15.43 -12.07
C ASP A 77 2.58 -15.23 -13.11
N GLN A 78 1.71 -14.23 -12.92
CA GLN A 78 0.67 -13.87 -13.90
C GLN A 78 1.16 -12.94 -15.01
N ALA A 79 2.45 -12.62 -15.11
CA ALA A 79 2.96 -11.61 -16.05
C ALA A 79 2.56 -11.84 -17.53
N GLU A 80 2.39 -13.09 -17.96
CA GLU A 80 1.97 -13.43 -19.33
C GLU A 80 0.47 -13.26 -19.57
N LYS A 81 -0.36 -13.44 -18.54
CA LYS A 81 -1.83 -13.37 -18.64
C LYS A 81 -2.38 -12.00 -18.28
N GLU A 82 -1.74 -11.34 -17.32
CA GLU A 82 -2.19 -10.12 -16.66
C GLU A 82 -0.98 -9.17 -16.51
N SER A 83 -0.40 -8.74 -17.64
CA SER A 83 0.78 -7.87 -17.66
C SER A 83 0.56 -6.54 -16.93
N ASP A 84 -0.68 -6.03 -16.95
CA ASP A 84 -1.05 -4.76 -16.34
C ASP A 84 -0.94 -4.80 -14.81
N LEU A 85 -0.96 -5.99 -14.19
CA LEU A 85 -0.79 -6.13 -12.74
C LEU A 85 0.65 -5.86 -12.29
N GLN A 86 1.64 -6.01 -13.17
CA GLN A 86 3.05 -5.89 -12.82
C GLN A 86 3.41 -4.48 -12.33
N GLN A 87 2.74 -3.45 -12.86
CA GLN A 87 2.99 -2.07 -12.46
C GLN A 87 2.66 -1.79 -10.99
N TYR A 88 1.78 -2.60 -10.37
CA TYR A 88 1.37 -2.42 -8.98
C TYR A 88 2.32 -3.08 -7.97
N VAL A 89 3.21 -3.97 -8.41
CA VAL A 89 4.13 -4.72 -7.54
C VAL A 89 5.01 -3.76 -6.70
N PRO A 90 5.71 -2.75 -7.28
CA PRO A 90 6.55 -1.86 -6.50
C PRO A 90 5.75 -1.01 -5.50
N HIS A 91 4.56 -0.55 -5.90
CA HIS A 91 3.69 0.23 -5.04
C HIS A 91 3.15 -0.60 -3.87
N LEU A 92 2.83 -1.87 -4.11
CA LEU A 92 2.38 -2.77 -3.06
C LEU A 92 3.51 -3.11 -2.07
N GLN A 93 4.75 -3.26 -2.55
CA GLN A 93 5.93 -3.41 -1.68
C GLN A 93 6.09 -2.20 -0.77
N ASN A 94 6.10 -0.98 -1.32
CA ASN A 94 6.25 0.24 -0.54
C ASN A 94 5.13 0.43 0.48
N ASN A 95 3.87 0.21 0.08
CA ASN A 95 2.73 0.29 0.99
C ASN A 95 2.83 -0.74 2.13
N THR A 96 3.33 -1.94 1.83
CA THR A 96 3.51 -3.01 2.84
C THR A 96 4.61 -2.64 3.82
N ILE A 97 5.72 -2.06 3.35
CA ILE A 97 6.79 -1.57 4.21
C ILE A 97 6.26 -0.46 5.12
N LEU A 98 5.58 0.54 4.56
CA LEU A 98 4.99 1.62 5.35
C LEU A 98 4.03 1.08 6.41
N ARG A 99 3.16 0.12 6.05
CA ARG A 99 2.24 -0.51 6.97
C ARG A 99 2.98 -1.30 8.06
N LEU A 100 4.02 -2.05 7.71
CA LEU A 100 4.85 -2.76 8.68
C LEU A 100 5.49 -1.77 9.66
N LEU A 101 6.09 -0.68 9.17
CA LEU A 101 6.74 0.34 10.00
C LEU A 101 5.74 0.95 10.99
N GLN A 102 4.54 1.31 10.52
CA GLN A 102 3.45 1.77 11.39
C GLN A 102 3.08 0.76 12.48
N GLN A 103 3.02 -0.53 12.16
CA GLN A 103 2.71 -1.58 13.13
C GLN A 103 3.86 -1.78 14.13
N VAL A 104 5.10 -1.85 13.65
CA VAL A 104 6.30 -2.03 14.50
C VAL A 104 6.48 -0.84 15.45
N ALA A 105 6.29 0.39 14.97
CA ALA A 105 6.38 1.60 15.78
C ALA A 105 5.38 1.66 16.94
N GLN A 106 4.24 0.95 16.83
CA GLN A 106 3.25 0.88 17.91
C GLN A 106 3.62 -0.09 19.03
N ILE A 107 4.50 -1.07 18.78
CA ILE A 107 4.82 -2.14 19.74
C ILE A 107 6.29 -2.17 20.18
N TYR A 108 7.20 -1.52 19.45
CA TYR A 108 8.62 -1.44 19.78
C TYR A 108 9.02 0.01 20.02
N GLN A 109 9.70 0.26 21.14
CA GLN A 109 10.38 1.53 21.39
C GLN A 109 11.73 1.62 20.69
N SER A 110 12.43 0.50 20.56
CA SER A 110 13.70 0.37 19.86
C SER A 110 13.77 -1.00 19.20
N ILE A 111 14.34 -1.06 18.00
CA ILE A 111 14.50 -2.29 17.22
C ILE A 111 15.83 -2.26 16.48
N GLU A 112 16.53 -3.38 16.46
CA GLU A 112 17.75 -3.52 15.65
C GLU A 112 17.39 -3.53 14.16
N PHE A 113 18.17 -2.83 13.35
CA PHE A 113 17.96 -2.78 11.90
C PHE A 113 18.05 -4.17 11.25
N SER A 114 18.99 -5.02 11.69
CA SER A 114 19.12 -6.42 11.26
C SER A 114 17.82 -7.21 11.48
N ARG A 115 17.16 -6.98 12.62
CA ARG A 115 15.88 -7.60 12.95
C ARG A 115 14.78 -7.09 12.03
N LEU A 116 14.71 -5.78 11.79
CA LEU A 116 13.72 -5.19 10.89
C LEU A 116 13.91 -5.69 9.44
N ALA A 117 15.15 -5.73 8.95
CA ALA A 117 15.49 -6.27 7.63
C ALA A 117 15.08 -7.75 7.50
N SER A 118 15.26 -8.56 8.55
CA SER A 118 14.84 -9.97 8.54
C SER A 118 13.32 -10.18 8.40
N LEU A 119 12.51 -9.16 8.70
CA LEU A 119 11.06 -9.22 8.55
C LEU A 119 10.61 -8.98 7.11
N VAL A 120 11.42 -8.33 6.28
CA VAL A 120 11.05 -7.89 4.92
C VAL A 120 11.89 -8.63 3.88
N PRO A 121 11.43 -9.80 3.37
CA PRO A 121 12.25 -10.66 2.51
C PRO A 121 12.26 -10.24 1.03
N PHE A 122 11.52 -9.19 0.65
CA PHE A 122 11.28 -8.83 -0.75
C PHE A 122 11.95 -7.51 -1.19
N VAL A 123 12.64 -6.82 -0.30
CA VAL A 123 13.51 -5.67 -0.61
C VAL A 123 14.88 -5.88 0.02
N ASP A 124 15.89 -5.20 -0.52
CA ASP A 124 17.22 -5.19 0.10
C ASP A 124 17.28 -4.21 1.28
N ALA A 125 18.38 -4.29 2.05
CA ALA A 125 18.59 -3.43 3.21
C ALA A 125 18.62 -1.94 2.83
N PHE A 126 19.22 -1.58 1.69
CA PHE A 126 19.34 -0.19 1.26
C PHE A 126 18.00 0.44 0.86
N GLN A 127 17.16 -0.30 0.13
CA GLN A 127 15.80 0.14 -0.20
C GLN A 127 14.95 0.24 1.06
N LEU A 128 15.11 -0.68 2.01
CA LEU A 128 14.41 -0.61 3.28
C LEU A 128 14.82 0.63 4.07
N GLU A 129 16.12 0.92 4.19
CA GLU A 129 16.62 2.13 4.85
C GLU A 129 16.07 3.40 4.20
N ARG A 130 16.13 3.47 2.87
CA ARG A 130 15.55 4.60 2.13
C ARG A 130 14.05 4.74 2.39
N SER A 131 13.31 3.63 2.37
CA SER A 131 11.87 3.63 2.63
C SER A 131 11.54 4.08 4.06
N ILE A 132 12.40 3.78 5.03
CA ILE A 132 12.27 4.25 6.42
C ILE A 132 12.50 5.77 6.48
N VAL A 133 13.54 6.27 5.82
CA VAL A 133 13.85 7.71 5.77
C VAL A 133 12.73 8.49 5.07
N ASP A 134 12.18 7.97 3.98
CA ASP A 134 11.07 8.62 3.25
C ASP A 134 9.75 8.61 4.07
N ALA A 135 9.62 7.69 5.02
CA ALA A 135 8.44 7.56 5.89
C ALA A 135 8.54 8.33 7.21
N ALA A 136 9.74 8.78 7.59
CA ALA A 136 10.03 9.52 8.83
C ALA A 136 9.75 11.02 8.68
#